data_AF-A0A3L6QU53-F1
#
_entry.id   AF-A0A3L6QU53-F1
#
_cell.length_a   1.000
_cell.length_b   1.000
_cell.length_c   1.000
_cell.angle_alpha   90.00
_cell.angle_beta   90.00
_cell.angle_gamma   90.00
#
_symmetry.space_group_name_H-M   'P 1'
#
loop_
_entity.id
_entity.type
_entity.pdbx_description
1 polymer ?
#
loop_
_entity_poly.entity_id
_entity_poly.type
_entity_poly.pdbx_seq_one_letter_code
_entity_poly.pdbx_strand_id
1 'polypeptide(L)'
;MWAMKLPSADTTVVKRTLSTITEHPEGLPGAEETPEYAEHRKNFWSSVKPAHFGVKIASRSLVVLLRSVIMGLSIGLLANSPLGRYLLLRYPEFFSTGLFSRAGPTEEEVRSGSFKMWFVGHGYGDAARALERGGKLDKEVITEVSGPEVGYITTPIVLVQCALVLLTQRGNLPRGGVYTPGTLFGPTDLQRRLQENGMSFDVHGTRSML
;
A
#
# COMPACT_ATOMS: atom_id res chain seq x y z
N MET A 1 -9.83 19.00 -8.73
CA MET A 1 -8.78 18.25 -7.99
C MET A 1 -7.76 17.81 -9.02
N TRP A 2 -6.47 18.03 -8.75
CA TRP A 2 -5.40 17.68 -9.68
C TRP A 2 -4.77 16.37 -9.24
N ALA A 3 -4.37 15.53 -10.19
CA ALA A 3 -3.71 14.26 -9.88
C ALA A 3 -2.63 13.94 -10.92
N MET A 4 -1.57 13.28 -10.48
CA MET A 4 -0.54 12.73 -11.36
C MET A 4 -0.27 11.28 -11.00
N LYS A 5 0.05 10.46 -12.02
CA LYS A 5 0.49 9.09 -11.79
C LYS A 5 1.86 9.12 -11.14
N LEU A 6 2.01 8.39 -10.04
CA LEU A 6 3.28 8.29 -9.34
C LEU A 6 3.99 7.01 -9.83
N PRO A 7 5.19 7.10 -10.42
CA PRO A 7 6.01 5.92 -10.68
C PRO A 7 6.55 5.41 -9.33
N SER A 8 5.70 4.73 -8.57
CA SER A 8 5.98 4.31 -7.20
C SER A 8 6.48 2.88 -7.11
N ALA A 9 7.33 2.63 -6.11
CA ALA A 9 7.73 1.27 -5.72
C ALA A 9 6.52 0.38 -5.43
N ASP A 10 5.42 0.96 -4.94
CA ASP A 10 4.18 0.24 -4.63
C ASP A 10 3.63 -0.50 -5.85
N THR A 11 3.73 0.09 -7.05
CA THR A 11 3.26 -0.60 -8.25
C THR A 11 4.06 -1.87 -8.50
N THR A 12 5.37 -1.85 -8.25
CA THR A 12 6.23 -3.04 -8.36
C THR A 12 5.93 -4.04 -7.25
N VAL A 13 5.74 -3.58 -6.01
CA VAL A 13 5.43 -4.43 -4.86
C VAL A 13 4.07 -5.11 -5.04
N VAL A 14 3.03 -4.39 -5.42
CA VAL A 14 1.70 -4.95 -5.65
C VAL A 14 1.70 -5.92 -6.83
N LYS A 15 2.42 -5.61 -7.92
CA LYS A 15 2.60 -6.57 -9.01
C LYS A 15 3.24 -7.88 -8.54
N ARG A 16 4.28 -7.81 -7.69
CA ARG A 16 4.89 -9.00 -7.09
C ARG A 16 3.90 -9.77 -6.22
N THR A 17 3.17 -9.08 -5.34
CA THR A 17 2.11 -9.68 -4.52
C THR A 17 1.12 -10.47 -5.39
N LEU A 18 0.59 -9.84 -6.44
CA LEU A 18 -0.41 -10.45 -7.32
C LEU A 18 0.17 -11.57 -8.19
N SER A 19 1.43 -11.48 -8.61
CA SER A 19 2.14 -12.58 -9.29
C SER A 19 2.22 -13.80 -8.40
N THR A 20 2.68 -13.63 -7.15
CA THR A 20 2.78 -14.72 -6.18
C THR A 20 1.42 -15.34 -5.87
N ILE A 21 0.35 -14.54 -5.73
CA ILE A 21 -1.01 -15.06 -5.52
C ILE A 21 -1.52 -15.80 -6.76
N THR A 22 -1.13 -15.38 -7.97
CA THR A 22 -1.52 -16.08 -9.20
C THR A 22 -0.83 -17.45 -9.31
N GLU A 23 0.44 -17.53 -8.92
CA GLU A 23 1.21 -18.79 -8.85
C GLU A 23 0.74 -19.70 -7.70
N HIS A 24 0.23 -19.10 -6.62
CA HIS A 24 -0.27 -19.79 -5.43
C HIS A 24 -1.70 -19.31 -5.10
N PRO A 25 -2.72 -19.79 -5.83
CA PRO A 25 -4.11 -19.31 -5.70
C PRO A 25 -4.74 -19.60 -4.33
N GLU A 26 -4.20 -20.59 -3.61
CA GLU A 26 -4.57 -20.93 -2.24
C GLU A 26 -3.74 -20.18 -1.18
N GLY A 27 -2.82 -19.32 -1.60
CA GLY A 27 -1.81 -18.69 -0.76
C GLY A 27 -0.61 -19.58 -0.47
N LEU A 28 0.38 -19.00 0.22
CA LEU A 28 1.59 -19.70 0.61
C LEU A 28 1.34 -20.52 1.89
N PRO A 29 1.64 -21.83 1.90
CA PRO A 29 1.42 -22.67 3.08
C PRO A 29 2.29 -22.23 4.27
N GLY A 30 1.69 -22.27 5.46
CA GLY A 30 2.41 -22.14 6.72
C GLY A 30 3.38 -23.30 6.95
N ALA A 31 4.41 -23.06 7.75
CA ALA A 31 5.40 -24.09 8.11
C ALA A 31 4.80 -25.19 9.01
N GLU A 32 3.90 -24.80 9.91
CA GLU A 32 3.32 -25.61 10.99
C GLU A 32 1.85 -25.20 11.22
N GLU A 33 1.14 -24.79 10.17
CA GLU A 33 -0.26 -24.36 10.28
C GLU A 33 -1.17 -25.52 10.66
N THR A 34 -2.19 -25.25 11.49
CA THR A 34 -3.22 -26.24 11.80
C THR A 34 -4.12 -26.46 10.58
N PRO A 35 -4.82 -27.61 10.47
CA PRO A 35 -5.77 -27.85 9.38
C PRO A 35 -6.83 -26.76 9.24
N GLU A 36 -7.32 -26.23 10.36
CA GLU A 36 -8.32 -25.16 10.38
C GLU A 36 -7.75 -23.85 9.82
N TYR A 37 -6.50 -23.50 10.20
CA TYR A 37 -5.85 -22.31 9.65
C TYR A 37 -5.52 -22.46 8.16
N ALA A 38 -5.12 -23.66 7.73
CA ALA A 38 -4.89 -23.94 6.31
C ALA A 38 -6.15 -23.71 5.48
N GLU A 39 -7.32 -24.15 5.97
CA GLU A 39 -8.61 -23.91 5.31
C GLU A 39 -8.96 -22.40 5.29
N HIS A 40 -8.82 -21.71 6.41
CA HIS A 40 -9.01 -20.26 6.49
C HIS A 40 -8.14 -19.50 5.47
N ARG A 41 -6.86 -19.84 5.38
CA ARG A 41 -5.90 -19.27 4.42
C ARG A 41 -6.34 -19.51 2.98
N LYS A 42 -6.73 -20.74 2.62
CA LYS A 42 -7.22 -21.10 1.28
C LYS A 42 -8.47 -20.31 0.91
N ASN A 43 -9.41 -20.21 1.83
CA ASN A 43 -10.67 -19.47 1.64
C ASN A 43 -10.40 -17.98 1.44
N PHE A 44 -9.48 -17.39 2.23
CA PHE A 44 -9.08 -16.00 2.06
C PHE A 44 -8.50 -15.75 0.66
N TRP A 45 -7.49 -16.52 0.25
CA TRP A 45 -6.76 -16.26 -0.99
C TRP A 45 -7.55 -16.57 -2.26
N SER A 46 -8.39 -17.60 -2.25
CA SER A 46 -9.26 -17.93 -3.39
C SER A 46 -10.27 -16.83 -3.75
N SER A 47 -10.62 -16.00 -2.76
CA SER A 47 -11.49 -14.83 -2.94
C SER A 47 -10.78 -13.65 -3.63
N VAL A 48 -9.45 -13.58 -3.54
CA VAL A 48 -8.66 -12.47 -4.09
C VAL A 48 -8.44 -12.70 -5.59
N LYS A 49 -8.78 -11.70 -6.40
CA LYS A 49 -8.55 -11.72 -7.85
C LYS A 49 -7.38 -10.82 -8.23
N PRO A 50 -6.58 -11.18 -9.24
CA PRO A 50 -5.55 -10.30 -9.78
C PRO A 50 -6.15 -8.96 -10.25
N ALA A 51 -5.43 -7.88 -10.00
CA ALA A 51 -5.86 -6.53 -10.36
C ALA A 51 -4.75 -5.76 -11.07
N HIS A 52 -5.14 -4.91 -12.03
CA HIS A 52 -4.22 -3.89 -12.56
C HIS A 52 -4.12 -2.75 -11.56
N PHE A 53 -2.94 -2.60 -10.97
CA PHE A 53 -2.71 -1.60 -9.93
C PHE A 53 -1.94 -0.38 -10.44
N GLY A 54 -2.29 0.79 -9.94
CA GLY A 54 -1.56 2.03 -10.17
C GLY A 54 -1.85 3.06 -9.07
N VAL A 55 -0.82 3.84 -8.73
CA VAL A 55 -0.90 4.87 -7.70
C VAL A 55 -0.94 6.26 -8.34
N LYS A 56 -1.78 7.12 -7.77
CA LYS A 56 -1.85 8.55 -8.12
C LYS A 56 -1.72 9.36 -6.85
N ILE A 57 -0.94 10.44 -6.92
CA ILE A 57 -0.99 11.49 -5.89
C ILE A 57 -1.98 12.55 -6.35
N ALA A 58 -2.86 12.97 -5.45
CA ALA A 58 -3.87 13.98 -5.72
C ALA A 58 -3.76 15.13 -4.73
N SER A 59 -3.92 16.36 -5.21
CA SER A 59 -3.96 17.56 -4.39
C SER A 59 -4.97 18.57 -4.92
N ARG A 60 -5.51 19.39 -4.04
CA ARG A 60 -6.31 20.57 -4.42
C ARG A 60 -5.43 21.70 -4.94
N SER A 61 -4.13 21.69 -4.62
CA SER A 61 -3.17 22.72 -5.03
C SER A 61 -2.25 22.21 -6.15
N LEU A 62 -2.27 22.90 -7.30
CA LEU A 62 -1.36 22.62 -8.41
C LEU A 62 0.10 22.88 -8.01
N VAL A 63 0.35 23.87 -7.16
CA VAL A 63 1.70 24.21 -6.65
C VAL A 63 2.29 23.02 -5.88
N VAL A 64 1.49 22.34 -5.06
CA VAL A 64 1.94 21.14 -4.33
C VAL A 64 2.36 20.04 -5.28
N LEU A 65 1.60 19.80 -6.36
CA LEU A 65 1.99 18.81 -7.37
C LEU A 65 3.27 19.18 -8.10
N LEU A 66 3.44 20.45 -8.49
CA LEU A 66 4.65 20.92 -9.15
C LEU A 66 5.87 20.76 -8.25
N ARG A 67 5.76 21.08 -6.95
CA ARG A 67 6.81 20.83 -5.96
C ARG A 67 7.18 19.34 -5.87
N SER A 68 6.19 18.46 -5.83
CA SER A 68 6.42 17.01 -5.82
C SER A 68 7.13 16.52 -7.08
N VAL A 69 6.83 17.08 -8.26
CA VAL A 69 7.54 16.76 -9.52
C VAL A 69 9.00 17.21 -9.44
N ILE A 70 9.27 18.44 -9.00
CA ILE A 70 10.63 18.99 -8.86
C ILE A 70 11.45 18.12 -7.90
N MET A 71 10.86 17.73 -6.77
CA MET A 71 11.50 16.83 -5.81
C MET A 71 11.79 15.46 -6.43
N GLY A 72 10.83 14.86 -7.12
CA GLY A 72 11.00 13.58 -7.80
C GLY A 72 12.11 13.60 -8.85
N LEU A 73 12.18 14.68 -9.65
CA LEU A 73 13.26 14.88 -10.63
C LEU A 73 14.62 15.06 -9.95
N SER A 74 14.68 15.85 -8.88
CA SER A 74 15.91 16.06 -8.11
C SER A 74 16.46 14.74 -7.56
N ILE A 75 15.59 13.91 -6.96
CA ILE A 75 15.96 12.59 -6.47
C ILE A 75 16.39 11.69 -7.64
N GLY A 76 15.59 11.61 -8.72
CA GLY A 76 15.86 10.75 -9.86
C GLY A 76 17.18 11.04 -10.56
N LEU A 77 17.57 12.32 -10.66
CA LEU A 77 18.82 12.75 -11.29
C LEU A 77 20.03 12.57 -10.38
N LEU A 78 19.90 12.85 -9.09
CA LEU A 78 21.05 12.95 -8.18
C LEU A 78 21.31 11.67 -7.37
N ALA A 79 20.30 10.83 -7.11
CA ALA A 79 20.44 9.69 -6.19
C ALA A 79 21.42 8.60 -6.65
N ASN A 80 21.71 8.51 -7.95
CA ASN A 80 22.59 7.48 -8.52
C ASN A 80 24.08 7.79 -8.37
N SER A 81 24.46 9.02 -7.99
CA SER A 81 25.86 9.41 -7.80
C SER A 81 26.20 9.68 -6.33
N PRO A 82 27.42 9.37 -5.85
CA PRO A 82 27.82 9.68 -4.47
C PRO A 82 27.71 11.18 -4.14
N LEU A 83 28.14 12.05 -5.07
CA LEU A 83 28.04 13.51 -4.90
C LEU A 83 26.58 13.97 -4.86
N GLY A 84 25.73 13.45 -5.74
CA GLY A 84 24.31 13.81 -5.76
C GLY A 84 23.59 13.36 -4.49
N ARG A 85 23.85 12.15 -3.99
CA ARG A 85 23.34 11.71 -2.67
C ARG A 85 23.81 12.62 -1.54
N TYR A 86 25.09 12.99 -1.53
CA TYR A 86 25.63 13.94 -0.56
C TYR A 86 24.86 15.27 -0.60
N LEU A 87 24.61 15.83 -1.79
CA LEU A 87 23.86 17.08 -1.96
C LEU A 87 22.40 16.96 -1.48
N LEU A 88 21.69 15.91 -1.88
CA LEU A 88 20.30 15.66 -1.48
C LEU A 88 20.17 15.57 0.05
N LEU A 89 21.09 14.88 0.71
CA LEU A 89 21.07 14.70 2.16
C LEU A 89 21.57 15.94 2.92
N ARG A 90 22.48 16.71 2.34
CA ARG A 90 23.04 17.93 2.97
C ARG A 90 22.07 19.11 2.86
N TYR A 91 21.33 19.23 1.76
CA TYR A 91 20.43 20.34 1.46
C TYR A 91 19.01 19.88 1.13
N PRO A 92 18.34 19.09 1.99
CA PRO A 92 17.02 18.54 1.69
C PRO A 92 15.96 19.63 1.49
N GLU A 93 16.07 20.77 2.19
CA GLU A 93 15.13 21.89 2.06
C GLU A 93 15.13 22.48 0.65
N PHE A 94 16.32 22.60 0.05
CA PHE A 94 16.46 23.09 -1.32
C PHE A 94 15.83 22.11 -2.32
N PHE A 95 16.20 20.82 -2.25
CA PHE A 95 15.75 19.81 -3.20
C PHE A 95 14.29 19.35 -3.00
N SER A 96 13.73 19.59 -1.82
CA SER A 96 12.33 19.33 -1.52
C SER A 96 11.45 20.58 -1.59
N THR A 97 12.01 21.73 -1.98
CA THR A 97 11.29 23.02 -2.03
C THR A 97 10.64 23.39 -0.68
N GLY A 98 11.33 23.10 0.41
CA GLY A 98 10.91 23.36 1.78
C GLY A 98 9.95 22.31 2.37
N LEU A 99 9.68 21.21 1.67
CA LEU A 99 8.82 20.14 2.18
C LEU A 99 9.50 19.30 3.27
N PHE A 100 10.81 19.12 3.17
CA PHE A 100 11.63 18.39 4.13
C PHE A 100 12.75 19.27 4.65
N SER A 101 12.97 19.21 5.96
CA SER A 101 14.08 19.88 6.65
C SER A 101 15.00 18.87 7.33
N ARG A 102 16.21 19.30 7.70
CA ARG A 102 17.11 18.44 8.50
C ARG A 102 16.64 18.30 9.96
N ALA A 103 15.89 19.28 10.45
CA ALA A 103 15.29 19.23 11.79
C ALA A 103 14.12 18.24 11.87
N GLY A 104 13.55 17.86 10.72
CA GLY A 104 12.31 17.09 10.66
C GLY A 104 11.09 17.96 10.98
N PRO A 105 9.90 17.34 11.05
CA PRO A 105 8.70 18.02 11.53
C PRO A 105 8.76 18.24 13.04
N THR A 106 8.06 19.27 13.50
CA THR A 106 7.79 19.50 14.92
C THR A 106 6.84 18.44 15.48
N GLU A 107 6.87 18.24 16.81
CA GLU A 107 5.94 17.32 17.48
C GLU A 107 4.47 17.69 17.22
N GLU A 108 4.15 18.98 17.09
CA GLU A 108 2.79 19.44 16.80
C GLU A 108 2.34 19.09 15.39
N GLU A 109 3.24 19.24 14.40
CA GLU A 109 2.97 18.84 13.01
C GLU A 109 2.75 17.32 12.92
N VAL A 110 3.53 16.53 13.66
CA VAL A 110 3.34 15.08 13.73
C VAL A 110 2.01 14.74 14.42
N ARG A 111 1.72 15.38 15.55
CA ARG A 111 0.52 15.10 16.35
C ARG A 111 -0.77 15.49 15.64
N SER A 112 -0.77 16.60 14.90
CA SER A 112 -1.93 17.08 14.14
C SER A 112 -2.05 16.44 12.76
N GLY A 113 -1.01 15.75 12.30
CA GLY A 113 -0.98 15.07 11.01
C GLY A 113 -1.91 13.86 10.93
N SER A 114 -2.42 13.61 9.72
CA SER A 114 -3.21 12.42 9.38
C SER A 114 -3.01 12.06 7.91
N PHE A 115 -3.37 10.84 7.54
CA PHE A 115 -3.43 10.44 6.13
C PHE A 115 -4.77 9.81 5.77
N LYS A 116 -5.08 9.90 4.49
CA LYS A 116 -6.17 9.19 3.83
C LYS A 116 -5.65 8.64 2.51
N MET A 117 -5.85 7.35 2.28
CA MET A 117 -5.54 6.67 1.04
C MET A 117 -6.81 6.05 0.48
N TRP A 118 -7.17 6.44 -0.73
CA TRP A 118 -8.36 5.97 -1.42
C TRP A 118 -7.99 4.85 -2.38
N PHE A 119 -8.72 3.75 -2.33
CA PHE A 119 -8.64 2.66 -3.29
C PHE A 119 -9.92 2.67 -4.12
N VAL A 120 -9.75 2.84 -5.43
CA VAL A 120 -10.87 2.86 -6.39
C VAL A 120 -10.73 1.66 -7.31
N GLY A 121 -11.49 0.61 -7.02
CA GLY A 121 -11.52 -0.63 -7.78
C GLY A 121 -12.57 -0.56 -8.89
N HIS A 122 -12.19 -0.96 -10.09
CA HIS A 122 -13.10 -1.14 -11.22
C HIS A 122 -13.08 -2.62 -11.63
N GLY A 123 -14.25 -3.21 -11.80
CA GLY A 123 -14.41 -4.64 -12.04
C GLY A 123 -15.71 -4.97 -12.79
N TYR A 124 -16.03 -6.25 -12.83
CA TYR A 124 -17.28 -6.76 -13.38
C TYR A 124 -18.26 -7.08 -12.24
N GLY A 125 -19.54 -6.75 -12.44
CA GLY A 125 -20.62 -7.08 -11.53
C GLY A 125 -21.01 -8.55 -11.55
N ASP A 126 -20.72 -9.24 -12.65
CA ASP A 126 -20.97 -10.66 -12.87
C ASP A 126 -19.70 -11.36 -13.39
N ALA A 127 -19.40 -12.53 -12.85
CA ALA A 127 -18.31 -13.39 -13.29
C ALA A 127 -18.46 -13.83 -14.76
N ALA A 128 -19.69 -14.00 -15.24
CA ALA A 128 -19.95 -14.35 -16.65
C ALA A 128 -19.43 -13.26 -17.61
N ARG A 129 -19.56 -11.98 -17.21
CA ARG A 129 -19.05 -10.84 -18.00
C ARG A 129 -17.53 -10.75 -18.01
N ALA A 130 -16.86 -11.24 -16.97
CA ALA A 130 -15.41 -11.28 -16.94
C ALA A 130 -14.83 -12.25 -18.00
N LEU A 131 -15.63 -13.19 -18.52
CA LEU A 131 -15.23 -14.12 -19.58
C LEU A 131 -15.34 -13.51 -20.99
N GLU A 132 -16.09 -12.41 -21.15
CA GLU A 132 -16.20 -11.71 -22.43
C GLU A 132 -14.93 -10.88 -22.69
N ARG A 133 -14.14 -11.29 -23.69
CA ARG A 133 -12.94 -10.54 -24.09
C ARG A 133 -13.31 -9.12 -24.52
N GLY A 134 -12.80 -8.13 -23.80
CA GLY A 134 -13.04 -6.71 -24.09
C GLY A 134 -14.34 -6.15 -23.49
N GLY A 135 -15.02 -6.89 -22.61
CA GLY A 135 -16.18 -6.38 -21.88
C GLY A 135 -15.84 -5.12 -21.07
N LYS A 136 -16.71 -4.10 -21.13
CA LYS A 136 -16.58 -2.87 -20.35
C LYS A 136 -16.77 -3.18 -18.86
N LEU A 137 -15.90 -2.63 -18.01
CA LEU A 137 -16.04 -2.70 -16.55
C LEU A 137 -17.33 -1.96 -16.13
N ASP A 138 -18.21 -2.64 -15.38
CA ASP A 138 -19.54 -2.14 -15.02
C ASP A 138 -19.74 -2.00 -13.50
N LYS A 139 -18.70 -2.23 -12.70
CA LYS A 139 -18.75 -2.11 -11.24
C LYS A 139 -17.58 -1.31 -10.68
N GLU A 140 -17.89 -0.36 -9.81
CA GLU A 140 -16.93 0.44 -9.04
C GLU A 140 -17.06 0.10 -7.56
N VAL A 141 -15.94 -0.03 -6.85
CA VAL A 141 -15.89 -0.12 -5.38
C VAL A 141 -14.88 0.91 -4.87
N ILE A 142 -15.30 1.72 -3.90
CA ILE A 142 -14.45 2.73 -3.27
C ILE A 142 -14.23 2.35 -1.81
N THR A 143 -12.97 2.18 -1.44
CA THR A 143 -12.56 2.00 -0.04
C THR A 143 -11.54 3.06 0.37
N GLU A 144 -11.47 3.33 1.67
CA GLU A 144 -10.52 4.27 2.28
C GLU A 144 -9.74 3.55 3.37
N VAL A 145 -8.44 3.80 3.41
CA VAL A 145 -7.60 3.53 4.58
C VAL A 145 -7.13 4.86 5.13
N SER A 146 -7.30 5.09 6.43
CA SER A 146 -6.93 6.33 7.09
C SER A 146 -6.34 6.10 8.47
N GLY A 147 -5.68 7.12 9.01
CA GLY A 147 -5.02 7.03 10.31
C GLY A 147 -4.25 8.31 10.67
N PRO A 148 -3.50 8.28 11.79
CA PRO A 148 -2.65 9.39 12.23
C PRO A 148 -1.49 9.59 11.26
N GLU A 149 -0.65 10.60 11.47
CA GLU A 149 0.46 10.95 10.57
C GLU A 149 1.22 9.73 10.02
N VAL A 150 1.46 9.72 8.70
CA VAL A 150 1.85 8.52 7.94
C VAL A 150 3.28 8.06 8.23
N GLY A 151 4.23 8.98 8.41
CA GLY A 151 5.66 8.69 8.45
C GLY A 151 6.18 8.30 9.83
N TYR A 152 5.82 9.04 10.87
CA TYR A 152 6.35 8.94 12.23
C TYR A 152 5.42 8.23 13.21
N ILE A 153 4.11 8.20 12.95
CA ILE A 153 3.15 7.49 13.81
C ILE A 153 2.72 6.17 13.17
N THR A 154 2.08 6.24 12.00
CA THR A 154 1.50 5.07 11.34
C THR A 154 2.54 4.06 10.91
N THR A 155 3.64 4.49 10.28
CA THR A 155 4.66 3.54 9.79
C THR A 155 5.28 2.70 10.92
N PRO A 156 5.71 3.28 12.07
CA PRO A 156 6.14 2.48 13.21
C PRO A 156 5.07 1.53 13.75
N ILE A 157 3.81 1.95 13.83
CA ILE A 157 2.69 1.06 14.23
C ILE A 157 2.62 -0.13 13.29
N VAL A 158 2.61 0.10 11.97
CA VAL A 158 2.56 -0.97 10.96
C VAL A 158 3.73 -1.94 11.13
N LEU A 159 4.95 -1.43 11.29
CA LEU A 159 6.15 -2.26 11.44
C LEU A 159 6.10 -3.11 12.71
N VAL A 160 5.69 -2.53 13.84
CA VAL A 160 5.55 -3.26 15.12
C VAL A 160 4.47 -4.33 15.00
N GLN A 161 3.30 -4.02 14.43
CA GLN A 161 2.24 -5.01 14.28
C GLN A 161 2.64 -6.14 13.32
N CYS A 162 3.36 -5.85 12.22
CA CYS A 162 3.94 -6.88 11.35
C CYS A 162 4.90 -7.79 12.13
N ALA A 163 5.79 -7.21 12.95
CA ALA A 163 6.74 -7.96 13.75
C ALA A 163 6.05 -8.86 14.80
N LEU A 164 4.99 -8.36 15.44
CA LEU A 164 4.19 -9.14 16.38
C LEU A 164 3.50 -10.32 15.70
N VAL A 165 2.96 -10.15 14.49
CA VAL A 165 2.39 -11.25 13.71
C VAL A 165 3.46 -12.28 13.34
N LEU A 166 4.64 -11.82 12.88
CA LEU A 166 5.76 -12.72 12.57
C LEU A 166 6.19 -13.58 13.78
N LEU A 167 6.16 -13.00 14.99
CA LEU A 167 6.54 -13.68 16.23
C LEU A 167 5.45 -14.63 16.73
N THR A 168 4.19 -14.17 16.74
CA THR A 168 3.08 -14.89 17.39
C THR A 168 2.41 -15.92 16.49
N GLN A 169 2.47 -15.74 15.17
CA GLN A 169 1.83 -16.61 14.19
C GLN A 169 2.86 -17.30 13.29
N ARG A 170 4.09 -17.51 13.77
CA ARG A 170 5.20 -18.01 12.95
C ARG A 170 4.88 -19.32 12.22
N GLY A 171 4.21 -20.27 12.90
CA GLY A 171 3.81 -21.55 12.31
C GLY A 171 2.84 -21.41 11.14
N ASN A 172 2.00 -20.37 11.17
CA ASN A 172 1.03 -20.06 10.11
C ASN A 172 1.65 -19.39 8.87
N LEU A 173 2.94 -19.08 8.92
CA LEU A 173 3.65 -18.37 7.86
C LEU A 173 4.66 -19.30 7.16
N PRO A 174 5.04 -19.02 5.89
CA PRO A 174 6.01 -19.83 5.16
C PRO A 174 7.35 -19.90 5.89
N ARG A 175 7.99 -21.08 5.90
CA ARG A 175 9.19 -21.38 6.70
C ARG A 175 10.36 -20.43 6.47
N GLY A 176 10.51 -19.89 5.27
CA GLY A 176 11.50 -18.86 4.92
C GLY A 176 11.26 -18.31 3.51
N GLY A 177 11.99 -17.26 3.14
CA GLY A 177 11.88 -16.60 1.83
C GLY A 177 11.77 -15.09 1.94
N VAL A 178 11.65 -14.42 0.78
CA VAL A 178 11.43 -12.98 0.67
C VAL A 178 10.05 -12.76 0.05
N TYR A 179 9.12 -12.28 0.86
CA TYR A 179 7.73 -12.09 0.46
C TYR A 179 7.30 -10.63 0.63
N THR A 180 6.33 -10.20 -0.16
CA THR A 180 5.67 -8.92 0.06
C THR A 180 4.74 -9.02 1.28
N PRO A 181 4.55 -7.92 2.03
CA PRO A 181 3.59 -7.90 3.14
C PRO A 181 2.18 -8.31 2.72
N GLY A 182 1.78 -7.93 1.50
CA GLY A 182 0.48 -8.28 0.93
C GLY A 182 0.27 -9.79 0.86
N THR A 183 1.25 -10.55 0.36
CA THR A 183 1.14 -12.02 0.27
C THR A 183 1.21 -12.69 1.64
N LEU A 184 1.99 -12.13 2.56
CA LEU A 184 2.29 -12.77 3.84
C LEU A 184 1.17 -12.58 4.87
N PHE A 185 0.65 -11.36 5.00
CA PHE A 185 -0.21 -10.98 6.12
C PHE A 185 -1.71 -11.01 5.80
N GLY A 186 -2.09 -11.22 4.53
CA GLY A 186 -3.49 -11.27 4.11
C GLY A 186 -4.41 -12.10 5.02
N PRO A 187 -4.12 -13.40 5.28
CA PRO A 187 -4.98 -14.26 6.10
C PRO A 187 -4.77 -14.09 7.62
N THR A 188 -3.92 -13.15 8.05
CA THR A 188 -3.60 -12.93 9.46
C THR A 188 -4.54 -11.91 10.10
N ASP A 189 -4.42 -11.71 11.40
CA ASP A 189 -5.16 -10.68 12.13
C ASP A 189 -4.54 -9.27 12.03
N LEU A 190 -3.57 -9.05 11.12
CA LEU A 190 -2.87 -7.76 10.99
C LEU A 190 -3.83 -6.59 10.82
N GLN A 191 -4.83 -6.69 9.94
CA GLN A 191 -5.80 -5.60 9.73
C GLN A 191 -6.53 -5.21 11.04
N ARG A 192 -6.97 -6.20 11.83
CA ARG A 192 -7.62 -5.97 13.13
C ARG A 192 -6.67 -5.27 14.11
N ARG A 193 -5.42 -5.74 14.21
CA ARG A 193 -4.39 -5.12 15.06
C ARG A 193 -4.14 -3.66 14.68
N LEU A 194 -4.07 -3.40 13.38
CA LEU A 194 -3.90 -2.07 12.83
C LEU A 194 -5.09 -1.15 13.18
N GLN A 195 -6.32 -1.69 13.14
CA GLN A 195 -7.52 -0.98 13.60
C GLN A 195 -7.48 -0.64 15.09
N GLU A 196 -7.10 -1.60 15.92
CA GLU A 196 -6.93 -1.41 17.37
C GLU A 196 -5.84 -0.38 17.73
N ASN A 197 -4.95 -0.05 16.79
CA ASN A 197 -3.88 0.92 16.95
C ASN A 197 -4.12 2.20 16.14
N GLY A 198 -5.38 2.55 15.87
CA GLY A 198 -5.76 3.89 15.39
C GLY A 198 -5.83 4.05 13.88
N MET A 199 -5.88 2.96 13.11
CA MET A 199 -6.17 3.00 11.68
C MET A 199 -7.63 2.62 11.38
N SER A 200 -8.15 3.11 10.26
CA SER A 200 -9.50 2.82 9.79
C SER A 200 -9.47 2.22 8.39
N PHE A 201 -10.40 1.31 8.12
CA PHE A 201 -10.57 0.62 6.85
C PHE A 201 -12.05 0.65 6.50
N ASP A 202 -12.44 1.59 5.64
CA ASP A 202 -13.83 1.92 5.37
C ASP A 202 -14.22 1.57 3.93
N VAL A 203 -15.47 1.13 3.75
CA VAL A 203 -16.07 0.93 2.43
C VAL A 203 -17.09 2.04 2.21
N HIS A 204 -16.80 2.95 1.27
CA HIS A 204 -17.64 4.12 1.02
C HIS A 204 -18.77 3.88 0.02
N GLY A 205 -18.69 2.82 -0.79
CA GLY A 205 -19.79 2.41 -1.64
C GLY A 205 -19.39 1.52 -2.80
N THR A 206 -20.41 0.86 -3.36
CA THR A 206 -20.34 0.13 -4.62
C THR A 206 -21.27 0.81 -5.62
N ARG A 207 -20.79 1.11 -6.82
CA ARG A 207 -21.60 1.75 -7.88
C ARG A 207 -21.63 0.87 -9.13
N SER A 208 -22.78 0.89 -9.82
CA SER A 208 -22.89 0.36 -11.18
C SER A 208 -22.46 1.45 -12.16
N MET A 209 -21.56 1.12 -13.08
CA MET A 209 -21.11 2.00 -14.16
C MET A 209 -21.85 1.60 -15.44
N LEU A 210 -22.93 2.32 -15.76
CA LEU A 210 -23.68 2.16 -17.01
C LEU A 210 -22.81 2.57 -18.22
#